data_AF-A0A2L2WV16-F1
#
_entry.id   AF-A0A2L2WV16-F1
#
_cell.length_a   1.000
_cell.length_b   1.000
_cell.length_c   1.000
_cell.angle_alpha   90.00
_cell.angle_beta   90.00
_cell.angle_gamma   90.00
#
_symmetry.space_group_name_H-M   'P 1'
#
loop_
_entity.id
_entity.type
_entity.pdbx_description
1 polymer ?
#
loop_
_entity_poly.entity_id
_entity_poly.type
_entity_poly.pdbx_seq_one_letter_code
_entity_poly.pdbx_strand_id
1 'polypeptide(L)'
;MHKYLIRYGVFAILLLMAAGVAVMLECLEIRTKSSVSLFLGADGASCAAYVSPSPHFAIAKGDTLTVEQTPGGTVNLVVEHIRREPAGTAMTLKNANGNRPLHETFGGNTYATGYLFTGKVKLRQLVAEKISR
;
A
#
# COMPACT_ATOMS: atom_id res chain seq x y z
N MET A 1 15.68 52.19 9.33
CA MET A 1 14.93 51.13 8.61
C MET A 1 15.67 49.78 8.53
N HIS A 2 16.98 49.72 8.26
CA HIS A 2 17.70 48.43 8.14
C HIS A 2 17.75 47.57 9.41
N LYS A 3 17.75 48.17 10.62
CA LYS A 3 17.72 47.41 11.89
C LYS A 3 16.42 46.58 12.10
N TYR A 4 15.29 47.05 11.58
CA TYR A 4 14.02 46.31 11.66
C TYR A 4 14.00 45.10 10.72
N LEU A 5 14.61 45.24 9.55
CA LEU A 5 14.69 44.19 8.53
C LEU A 5 15.54 43.00 9.00
N ILE A 6 16.64 43.25 9.72
CA ILE A 6 17.46 42.19 10.32
C ILE A 6 16.75 41.54 11.53
N ARG A 7 16.05 42.34 12.35
CA ARG A 7 15.40 41.86 13.57
C ARG A 7 14.14 41.01 13.30
N TYR A 8 13.40 41.32 12.24
CA TYR A 8 12.20 40.59 11.84
C TYR A 8 12.43 39.64 10.65
N GLY A 9 13.56 39.77 9.93
CA GLY A 9 13.88 38.92 8.79
C GLY A 9 13.96 37.44 9.15
N VAL A 10 14.54 37.11 10.32
CA VAL A 10 14.60 35.72 10.81
C VAL A 10 13.20 35.16 11.06
N PHE A 11 12.31 35.92 11.70
CA PHE A 11 10.93 35.48 11.94
C PHE A 11 10.13 35.34 10.64
N ALA A 12 10.35 36.23 9.66
CA ALA A 12 9.73 36.13 8.35
C ALA A 12 10.19 34.88 7.58
N ILE A 13 11.48 34.55 7.62
CA ILE A 13 12.04 33.33 7.01
C ILE A 13 11.46 32.08 7.68
N LEU A 14 11.38 32.06 9.02
CA LEU A 14 10.81 30.95 9.76
C LEU A 14 9.33 30.74 9.41
N LEU A 15 8.54 31.82 9.34
CA LEU A 15 7.13 31.74 8.91
C LEU A 15 6.98 31.21 7.49
N LEU A 16 7.84 31.65 6.57
CA LEU A 16 7.83 31.18 5.19
C LEU A 16 8.19 29.68 5.09
N MET A 17 9.20 29.24 5.85
CA MET A 17 9.53 27.81 5.94
C MET A 17 8.39 26.99 6.54
N ALA A 18 7.77 27.47 7.62
CA ALA A 18 6.65 26.80 8.26
C ALA A 18 5.45 26.67 7.31
N ALA A 19 5.15 27.73 6.54
CA ALA A 19 4.12 27.69 5.51
C ALA A 19 4.47 26.69 4.40
N GLY A 20 5.72 26.65 3.94
CA GLY A 20 6.18 25.67 2.95
C GLY A 20 6.01 24.22 3.43
N VAL A 21 6.38 23.94 4.68
CA VAL A 21 6.19 22.62 5.29
C VAL A 21 4.70 22.27 5.41
N ALA A 22 3.85 23.21 5.80
CA ALA A 22 2.41 23.01 5.88
C ALA A 22 1.81 22.64 4.50
N VAL A 23 2.21 23.36 3.44
CA VAL A 23 1.79 23.05 2.06
C VAL A 23 2.26 21.66 1.65
N MET A 24 3.52 21.31 1.91
CA MET A 24 4.03 19.97 1.60
C MET A 24 3.26 18.86 2.33
N LEU A 25 2.91 19.08 3.60
CA LEU A 25 2.14 18.11 4.40
C LEU A 25 0.75 17.84 3.82
N GLU A 26 0.13 18.84 3.18
CA GLU A 26 -1.20 18.70 2.59
C GLU A 26 -1.21 18.16 1.16
N CYS A 27 -0.21 18.54 0.36
CA CYS A 27 -0.13 18.16 -1.05
C CYS A 27 0.52 16.79 -1.27
N LEU A 28 1.39 16.33 -0.37
CA LEU A 28 2.10 15.06 -0.55
C LEU A 28 1.24 13.88 -0.08
N GLU A 29 0.96 13.00 -1.03
CA GLU A 29 0.33 11.70 -0.80
C GLU A 29 1.37 10.59 -0.95
N ILE A 30 1.51 9.77 0.09
CA ILE A 30 2.39 8.62 0.09
C ILE A 30 1.60 7.37 -0.23
N ARG A 31 2.15 6.59 -1.15
CA ARG A 31 1.67 5.27 -1.52
C ARG A 31 1.89 4.28 -0.36
N THR A 32 0.83 3.68 0.18
CA THR A 32 0.92 2.64 1.22
C THR A 32 0.86 1.23 0.64
N LYS A 33 1.70 0.36 1.17
CA LYS A 33 1.73 -1.06 0.87
C LYS A 33 1.31 -1.86 2.11
N SER A 34 0.53 -2.91 1.91
CA SER A 34 0.23 -3.89 2.95
C SER A 34 0.77 -5.25 2.54
N SER A 35 1.26 -6.02 3.51
CA SER A 35 1.67 -7.40 3.27
C SER A 35 0.45 -8.26 2.95
N VAL A 36 0.57 -9.08 1.92
CA VAL A 36 -0.40 -10.11 1.58
C VAL A 36 0.23 -11.48 1.74
N SER A 37 -0.51 -12.38 2.41
CA SER A 37 -0.18 -13.80 2.48
C SER A 37 -0.94 -14.52 1.37
N LEU A 38 -0.23 -15.25 0.52
CA LEU A 38 -0.75 -16.00 -0.62
C LEU A 38 -0.60 -17.49 -0.38
N PHE A 39 -1.66 -18.25 -0.63
CA PHE A 39 -1.71 -19.70 -0.51
C PHE A 39 -2.20 -20.29 -1.82
N LEU A 40 -1.38 -21.11 -2.46
CA LEU A 40 -1.71 -21.78 -3.71
C LEU A 40 -2.85 -22.79 -3.48
N GLY A 41 -3.88 -22.72 -4.33
CA GLY A 41 -4.96 -23.69 -4.37
C GLY A 41 -4.49 -25.04 -4.89
N ALA A 42 -5.21 -26.11 -4.54
CA ALA A 42 -4.89 -27.47 -4.98
C ALA A 42 -4.96 -27.65 -6.51
N ASP A 43 -5.70 -26.77 -7.19
CA ASP A 43 -5.82 -26.72 -8.65
C ASP A 43 -4.62 -26.07 -9.34
N GLY A 44 -3.70 -25.44 -8.59
CA GLY A 44 -2.52 -24.74 -9.11
C GLY A 44 -2.81 -23.48 -9.94
N ALA A 45 -4.08 -23.15 -10.14
CA ALA A 45 -4.57 -22.05 -10.97
C ALA A 45 -5.22 -20.93 -10.14
N SER A 46 -5.74 -21.27 -8.95
CA SER A 46 -6.28 -20.33 -7.97
C SER A 46 -5.32 -20.17 -6.78
N CYS A 47 -5.45 -19.06 -6.07
CA CYS A 47 -4.81 -18.89 -4.78
C CYS A 47 -5.73 -18.15 -3.80
N ALA A 48 -5.65 -18.51 -2.53
CA ALA A 48 -6.26 -17.74 -1.45
C ALA A 48 -5.29 -16.66 -0.98
N ALA A 49 -5.78 -15.46 -0.80
CA ALA A 49 -5.01 -14.32 -0.35
C ALA A 49 -5.63 -13.73 0.92
N TYR A 50 -4.76 -13.39 1.87
CA TYR A 50 -5.14 -12.76 3.13
C TYR A 50 -4.40 -11.42 3.28
N VAL A 51 -5.18 -10.36 3.50
CA VAL A 51 -4.66 -9.01 3.73
C VAL A 51 -5.21 -8.47 5.04
N SER A 52 -4.35 -7.83 5.82
CA SER A 52 -4.74 -7.18 7.07
C SER A 52 -5.79 -6.09 6.82
N PRO A 53 -6.68 -5.82 7.78
CA PRO A 53 -7.69 -4.78 7.64
C PRO A 53 -7.02 -3.44 7.35
N SER A 54 -7.46 -2.76 6.29
CA SER A 54 -6.99 -1.42 5.96
C SER A 54 -8.18 -0.56 5.57
N PRO A 55 -8.35 0.64 6.17
CA PRO A 55 -9.51 1.50 5.91
C PRO A 55 -9.53 2.06 4.48
N HIS A 56 -8.39 2.05 3.80
CA HIS A 56 -8.25 2.55 2.43
C HIS A 56 -8.27 1.46 1.37
N PHE A 57 -8.32 0.18 1.79
CA PHE A 57 -8.32 -0.94 0.88
C PHE A 57 -9.73 -1.29 0.43
N ALA A 58 -10.15 -0.69 -0.69
CA ALA A 58 -11.40 -1.01 -1.37
C ALA A 58 -11.09 -1.90 -2.58
N ILE A 59 -11.60 -3.12 -2.57
CA ILE A 59 -11.52 -4.07 -3.68
C ILE A 59 -12.88 -4.66 -4.00
N ALA A 60 -13.12 -4.94 -5.27
CA ALA A 60 -14.32 -5.58 -5.79
C ALA A 60 -13.98 -6.85 -6.57
N LYS A 61 -14.98 -7.71 -6.73
CA LYS A 61 -14.88 -8.89 -7.60
C LYS A 61 -14.63 -8.42 -9.04
N GLY A 62 -13.65 -9.03 -9.71
CA GLY A 62 -13.22 -8.70 -11.06
C GLY A 62 -12.03 -7.74 -11.11
N ASP A 63 -11.67 -7.10 -9.99
CA ASP A 63 -10.51 -6.22 -9.96
C ASP A 63 -9.21 -7.02 -10.17
N THR A 64 -8.24 -6.38 -10.83
CA THR A 64 -6.89 -6.93 -10.96
C THR A 64 -6.00 -6.33 -9.88
N LEU A 65 -5.43 -7.21 -9.06
CA LEU A 65 -4.49 -6.91 -8.02
C LEU A 65 -3.07 -7.22 -8.48
N THR A 66 -2.18 -6.25 -8.33
CA THR A 66 -0.75 -6.45 -8.52
C THR A 66 -0.11 -6.70 -7.17
N VAL A 67 0.40 -7.91 -6.96
CA VAL A 67 1.22 -8.27 -5.81
C VAL A 67 2.68 -8.19 -6.22
N GLU A 68 3.40 -7.27 -5.58
CA GLU A 68 4.81 -7.05 -5.82
C GLU A 68 5.67 -7.84 -4.82
N GLN A 69 6.94 -8.06 -5.18
CA GLN A 69 7.95 -8.65 -4.30
C GLN A 69 7.59 -10.05 -3.78
N THR A 70 6.91 -10.86 -4.60
CA THR A 70 6.78 -12.30 -4.33
C THR A 70 8.11 -13.01 -4.68
N PRO A 71 8.32 -14.27 -4.23
CA PRO A 71 9.56 -15.01 -4.53
C PRO A 71 9.91 -15.09 -6.02
N GLY A 72 8.91 -15.19 -6.90
CA GLY A 72 9.07 -15.20 -8.35
C GLY A 72 8.87 -13.85 -9.04
N GLY A 73 8.78 -12.76 -8.27
CA GLY A 73 8.64 -11.38 -8.78
C GLY A 73 7.25 -10.78 -8.60
N THR A 74 6.83 -9.94 -9.54
CA THR A 74 5.51 -9.30 -9.50
C THR A 74 4.47 -10.17 -10.20
N VAL A 75 3.30 -10.34 -9.58
CA VAL A 75 2.20 -11.15 -10.11
C VAL A 75 0.91 -10.34 -10.18
N ASN A 76 0.16 -10.53 -11.27
CA ASN A 76 -1.16 -9.93 -11.45
C ASN A 76 -2.23 -11.00 -11.27
N LEU A 77 -3.18 -10.71 -10.40
CA LEU A 77 -4.20 -11.65 -9.94
C LEU A 77 -5.58 -10.99 -10.02
N VAL A 78 -6.56 -11.68 -10.58
CA VAL A 78 -7.96 -11.23 -10.63
C VAL A 78 -8.70 -11.72 -9.40
N VAL A 79 -9.47 -10.83 -8.77
CA VAL A 79 -10.30 -11.18 -7.62
C VAL A 79 -11.57 -11.91 -8.07
N GLU A 80 -11.72 -13.18 -7.69
CA GLU A 80 -12.93 -13.95 -7.98
C GLU A 80 -13.96 -13.87 -6.86
N HIS A 81 -13.49 -13.94 -5.61
CA HIS A 81 -14.35 -13.90 -4.42
C HIS A 81 -13.68 -13.10 -3.31
N ILE A 82 -14.49 -12.40 -2.52
CA ILE A 82 -14.05 -11.61 -1.38
C ILE A 82 -14.87 -12.02 -0.17
N ARG A 83 -14.20 -12.28 0.94
CA ARG A 83 -14.79 -12.51 2.25
C ARG A 83 -14.13 -11.58 3.26
N ARG A 84 -14.94 -10.71 3.86
CA ARG A 84 -14.48 -9.82 4.93
C ARG A 84 -14.62 -10.53 6.27
N GLU A 85 -13.52 -10.62 7.00
CA GLU A 85 -13.42 -11.24 8.31
C GLU A 85 -13.00 -10.18 9.34
N PRO A 86 -13.28 -10.38 10.65
CA PRO A 86 -12.86 -9.41 11.68
C PRO A 86 -11.35 -9.17 11.71
N ALA A 87 -10.57 -10.21 11.40
CA ALA A 87 -9.10 -10.18 11.42
C ALA A 87 -8.48 -9.74 10.09
N GLY A 88 -9.25 -9.57 9.01
CA GLY A 88 -8.69 -9.28 7.69
C GLY A 88 -9.67 -9.48 6.54
N THR A 89 -9.18 -9.29 5.31
CA THR A 89 -9.94 -9.62 4.10
C THR A 89 -9.32 -10.84 3.46
N ALA A 90 -10.10 -11.91 3.36
CA ALA A 90 -9.77 -13.11 2.61
C ALA A 90 -10.32 -12.98 1.20
N MET A 91 -9.54 -13.39 0.20
CA MET A 91 -9.94 -13.33 -1.20
C MET A 91 -9.47 -14.57 -1.94
N THR A 92 -10.30 -15.02 -2.88
CA THR A 92 -9.90 -16.02 -3.86
C THR A 92 -9.47 -15.28 -5.11
N LEU A 93 -8.26 -15.57 -5.53
CA LEU A 93 -7.58 -14.91 -6.63
C LEU A 93 -7.28 -15.93 -7.72
N LYS A 94 -7.34 -15.48 -8.97
CA LYS A 94 -6.95 -16.26 -10.13
C LYS A 94 -5.86 -15.54 -10.90
N ASN A 95 -4.97 -16.29 -11.53
CA ASN A 95 -3.94 -15.68 -12.36
C ASN A 95 -4.57 -14.87 -13.51
N ALA A 96 -4.22 -13.59 -13.60
CA ALA A 96 -4.73 -12.70 -14.63
C ALA A 96 -4.15 -13.02 -16.02
N ASN A 97 -2.87 -13.38 -16.07
CA ASN A 97 -2.11 -13.40 -17.33
C ASN A 97 -1.89 -14.79 -17.92
N GLY A 98 -2.24 -15.88 -17.22
CA GLY A 98 -2.22 -17.27 -17.72
C GLY A 98 -0.87 -17.83 -18.20
N ASN A 99 0.12 -16.98 -18.49
CA ASN A 99 1.37 -17.31 -19.15
C ASN A 99 2.38 -18.00 -18.23
N ARG A 100 2.19 -17.91 -16.91
CA ARG A 100 3.08 -18.53 -15.93
C ARG A 100 2.25 -19.17 -14.83
N PRO A 101 2.42 -20.47 -14.52
CA PRO A 101 1.70 -21.10 -13.42
C PRO A 101 2.04 -20.41 -12.09
N LEU A 102 1.06 -20.31 -11.20
CA LEU A 102 1.25 -19.65 -9.90
C LEU A 102 2.33 -20.34 -9.06
N HIS A 103 2.43 -21.66 -9.19
CA HIS A 103 3.46 -22.47 -8.53
C HIS A 103 4.89 -21.99 -8.84
N GLU A 104 5.20 -21.70 -10.11
CA GLU A 104 6.52 -21.15 -10.49
C GLU A 104 6.72 -19.74 -9.95
N THR A 105 5.64 -18.93 -9.94
CA THR A 105 5.67 -17.56 -9.43
C THR A 105 5.90 -17.52 -7.92
N PHE A 106 5.55 -18.59 -7.19
CA PHE A 106 5.81 -18.72 -5.76
C PHE A 106 7.16 -19.41 -5.48
N GLY A 107 7.97 -19.66 -6.50
CA GLY A 107 9.27 -20.33 -6.37
C GLY A 107 9.15 -21.80 -5.98
N GLY A 108 8.04 -22.47 -6.36
CA GLY A 108 7.76 -23.87 -6.03
C GLY A 108 7.12 -24.07 -4.65
N ASN A 109 6.71 -22.99 -3.98
CA ASN A 109 6.08 -23.06 -2.67
C ASN A 109 4.56 -22.94 -2.76
N THR A 110 3.85 -23.63 -1.88
CA THR A 110 2.39 -23.45 -1.70
C THR A 110 2.06 -22.17 -0.95
N TYR A 111 3.05 -21.58 -0.27
CA TYR A 111 2.91 -20.32 0.46
C TYR A 111 3.89 -19.28 -0.05
N ALA A 112 3.40 -18.06 -0.25
CA ALA A 112 4.22 -16.91 -0.59
C ALA A 112 3.73 -15.67 0.15
N THR A 113 4.64 -14.75 0.39
CA THR A 113 4.31 -13.40 0.86
C THR A 113 4.64 -12.40 -0.22
N GLY A 114 3.91 -11.30 -0.24
CA GLY A 114 4.18 -10.17 -1.12
C GLY A 114 3.58 -8.90 -0.56
N TYR A 115 3.63 -7.83 -1.35
CA TYR A 115 3.06 -6.55 -0.98
C TYR A 115 2.04 -6.10 -2.01
N LEU A 116 0.93 -5.62 -1.50
CA LEU A 116 -0.13 -5.06 -2.29
C LEU A 116 -0.30 -3.58 -1.99
N PHE A 117 -0.55 -2.81 -3.04
CA PHE A 117 -0.81 -1.40 -2.92
C PHE A 117 -2.22 -1.15 -2.40
N THR A 118 -2.36 -0.70 -1.15
CA THR A 118 -3.66 -0.59 -0.48
C THR A 118 -4.27 0.80 -0.52
N GLY A 119 -3.53 1.79 -1.03
CA GLY A 119 -4.04 3.14 -1.19
C GLY A 119 -2.98 4.21 -0.97
N LYS A 120 -3.45 5.43 -0.72
CA LYS A 120 -2.60 6.58 -0.44
C LYS A 120 -2.98 7.19 0.90
N VAL A 121 -1.97 7.65 1.63
CA VAL A 121 -2.14 8.36 2.90
C VAL A 121 -1.43 9.71 2.80
N LYS A 122 -2.07 10.76 3.30
CA LYS A 122 -1.45 12.10 3.30
C LYS A 122 -0.26 12.13 4.25
N LEU A 123 0.80 12.84 3.87
CA LEU A 123 2.00 12.98 4.71
C LEU A 123 1.65 13.57 6.09
N ARG A 124 0.71 14.51 6.17
CA ARG A 124 0.18 15.04 7.45
C ARG A 124 -0.28 13.94 8.40
N GLN A 125 -1.00 12.94 7.90
CA GLN A 125 -1.53 11.84 8.74
C GLN A 125 -0.39 10.97 9.26
N LEU A 126 0.58 10.64 8.42
CA LEU A 126 1.76 9.85 8.81
C LEU A 126 2.59 10.57 9.88
N VAL A 127 2.79 11.88 9.73
CA VAL A 127 3.52 12.69 10.72
C VAL A 127 2.76 12.77 12.03
N ALA A 128 1.45 13.00 11.99
CA ALA A 128 0.61 13.03 13.20
C ALA A 128 0.64 11.68 13.95
N GLU A 129 0.52 10.57 13.23
CA GLU A 129 0.60 9.23 13.82
C GLU A 129 1.96 8.99 14.49
N LYS A 130 3.06 9.40 13.84
CA LYS A 130 4.41 9.24 14.37
C LYS A 130 4.70 10.08 15.61
N ILE A 131 4.15 11.29 15.70
CA ILE A 131 4.30 12.17 16.87
C ILE A 131 3.44 11.69 18.04
N SER A 132 2.30 11.04 17.76
CA SER A 132 1.40 10.54 18.80
C SER A 132 1.85 9.24 19.48
N ARG A 133 2.89 8.58 18.95
CA ARG A 133 3.50 7.37 19.51
C ARG A 133 4.83 7.68 20.18
#